data_AF-A0A345YRA5-F1
#
_entry.id   AF-A0A345YRA5-F1
#
_cell.length_a   1.000
_cell.length_b   1.000
_cell.length_c   1.000
_cell.angle_alpha   90.00
_cell.angle_beta   90.00
_cell.angle_gamma   90.00
#
_symmetry.space_group_name_H-M   'P 1'
#
loop_
_entity.id
_entity.type
_entity.pdbx_description
1 polymer ?
#
loop_
_entity_poly.entity_id
_entity_poly.type
_entity_poly.pdbx_seq_one_letter_code
_entity_poly.pdbx_strand_id
1 'polypeptide(L)' 'MAGDQPVWAVAGEKTVTCGHCGQGWFWHRRAVMSSSTASMFGVDAFSPEAALLSCTACGRIELFEPRALTLRHPEG' A
#
# COMPACT_ATOMS: atom_id res chain seq x y z
N MET A 1 -15.57 -0.38 -11.91
CA MET A 1 -14.21 -0.57 -11.36
C MET A 1 -13.84 0.75 -10.69
N ALA A 2 -13.95 0.83 -9.37
CA ALA A 2 -13.92 2.10 -8.64
C ALA A 2 -12.50 2.72 -8.64
N GLY A 3 -12.33 3.85 -9.31
CA GLY A 3 -12.18 5.14 -8.64
C GLY A 3 -10.93 5.49 -7.83
N ASP A 4 -9.80 4.80 -7.95
CA ASP A 4 -8.56 5.30 -7.28
C ASP A 4 -7.73 6.13 -8.26
N GLN A 5 -7.67 7.45 -8.04
CA GLN A 5 -6.66 8.30 -8.67
C GLN A 5 -5.25 7.91 -8.15
N PRO A 6 -4.19 8.11 -8.94
CA PRO A 6 -2.83 7.93 -8.45
C PRO A 6 -2.56 8.84 -7.25
N VAL A 7 -1.82 8.33 -6.27
CA VAL A 7 -1.41 9.06 -5.07
C VAL A 7 0.11 9.21 -5.01
N TRP A 8 0.56 10.23 -4.31
CA TRP A 8 1.92 10.26 -3.76
C TRP A 8 1.88 9.80 -2.31
N ALA A 9 2.98 9.23 -1.82
CA ALA A 9 3.05 8.66 -0.49
C ALA A 9 4.27 9.17 0.27
N VAL A 10 4.12 9.26 1.59
CA VAL A 10 5.19 9.57 2.54
C VAL A 10 5.29 8.43 3.54
N ALA A 11 6.48 7.89 3.73
CA ALA A 11 6.78 6.89 4.75
C ALA A 11 7.74 7.48 5.79
N GLY A 12 7.29 7.60 7.03
CA GLY A 12 7.97 8.41 8.04
C GLY A 12 8.07 9.87 7.58
N GLU A 13 9.29 10.36 7.37
CA GLU A 13 9.56 11.74 6.91
C GLU A 13 10.02 11.82 5.44
N LYS A 14 9.98 10.69 4.72
CA LYS A 14 10.50 10.61 3.35
C LYS A 14 9.39 10.34 2.34
N THR A 15 9.41 11.09 1.25
CA THR A 15 8.59 10.81 0.07
C THR A 15 8.98 9.46 -0.51
N VAL A 16 7.99 8.60 -0.74
CA VAL A 16 8.20 7.31 -1.39
C VAL A 16 8.40 7.54 -2.88
N THR A 17 9.47 6.98 -3.40
CA THR A 17 9.78 6.95 -4.84
C THR A 17 10.01 5.50 -5.24
N CYS A 18 9.55 5.11 -6.43
CA CYS A 18 9.71 3.76 -6.92
C CYS A 18 11.20 3.38 -6.98
N GLY A 19 11.62 2.36 -6.24
CA GLY A 19 13.02 1.92 -6.22
C GLY A 19 13.54 1.30 -7.54
N HIS A 20 12.72 1.26 -8.59
CA HIS A 20 13.11 0.80 -9.94
C HIS A 20 13.27 1.94 -10.94
N CYS A 21 12.27 2.81 -11.07
CA CYS A 21 12.27 3.88 -12.08
C CYS A 21 12.27 5.29 -11.49
N GLY A 22 12.28 5.46 -10.17
CA GLY A 22 12.39 6.74 -9.47
C GLY A 22 11.12 7.60 -9.42
N GLN A 23 10.02 7.19 -10.04
CA GLN A 23 8.79 7.99 -10.10
C GLN A 23 8.01 7.99 -8.76
N GLY A 24 7.13 8.98 -8.56
CA GLY A 24 6.46 9.23 -7.27
C GLY A 24 4.95 8.96 -7.21
N TRP A 25 4.33 8.47 -8.28
CA TRP A 25 2.89 8.20 -8.35
C TRP A 25 2.58 6.71 -8.27
N PHE A 26 1.57 6.38 -7.47
CA PHE A 26 1.22 4.98 -7.18
C PHE A 26 -0.29 4.77 -7.23
N TRP A 27 -0.70 3.61 -7.72
CA TRP A 27 -2.00 3.04 -7.37
C TRP A 27 -1.89 2.43 -5.98
N HIS A 28 -2.77 2.83 -5.07
CA HIS A 28 -2.77 2.31 -3.69
C HIS A 28 -3.86 1.25 -3.50
N ARG A 29 -3.54 0.19 -2.76
CA ARG A 29 -4.53 -0.81 -2.29
C ARG A 29 -4.15 -1.30 -0.90
N ARG A 30 -5.15 -1.77 -0.14
CA ARG A 30 -4.91 -2.56 1.08
C ARG A 30 -5.08 -4.04 0.77
N ALA A 31 -4.12 -4.85 1.17
CA ALA A 31 -4.23 -6.30 1.14
C ALA A 31 -4.37 -6.83 2.56
N VAL A 32 -5.43 -7.60 2.80
CA VAL A 32 -5.57 -8.44 3.98
C VAL A 32 -4.82 -9.73 3.67
N MET A 33 -3.75 -10.04 4.39
CA MET A 33 -3.08 -11.32 4.23
C MET A 33 -3.92 -12.39 4.95
N SER A 34 -4.81 -13.05 4.19
CA SER A 34 -5.56 -14.19 4.71
C SER A 34 -4.60 -15.36 4.93
N SER A 35 -4.21 -15.60 6.17
CA SER A 35 -3.69 -16.92 6.55
C SER A 35 -4.89 -17.86 6.54
N SER A 36 -4.98 -18.71 5.52
CA SER A 36 -6.04 -19.74 5.41
C SER A 36 -6.06 -20.75 6.59
N THR A 37 -5.17 -20.60 7.57
CA THR A 37 -5.06 -21.36 8.82
C THR A 37 -5.57 -20.61 10.08
N ALA A 38 -5.84 -19.30 10.04
CA ALA A 38 -6.33 -18.56 11.22
C ALA A 38 -7.80 -18.84 11.56
N SER A 39 -8.59 -19.31 10.59
CA SER A 39 -10.03 -19.54 10.76
C SER A 39 -10.41 -20.77 11.59
N MET A 40 -9.44 -21.58 12.09
CA MET A 40 -9.72 -22.77 12.91
C MET A 40 -9.53 -22.57 14.42
N PHE A 41 -8.93 -21.46 14.88
CA PHE A 41 -8.59 -21.28 16.30
C PHE A 41 -8.97 -19.91 16.89
N GLY A 42 -10.01 -19.23 16.38
CA GLY A 42 -10.63 -18.08 17.07
C GLY A 42 -9.70 -16.89 17.33
N VAL A 43 -8.61 -16.76 16.57
CA VAL A 43 -7.67 -15.63 16.64
C VAL A 43 -7.80 -14.78 15.37
N ASP A 44 -8.96 -14.15 15.21
CA ASP A 44 -9.22 -13.15 14.16
C ASP A 44 -8.54 -11.78 14.43
N ALA A 45 -7.81 -11.64 15.55
CA ALA A 45 -7.30 -10.35 16.00
C ALA A 45 -6.02 -9.85 15.31
N PHE A 46 -5.38 -10.67 14.46
CA PHE A 46 -4.06 -10.36 13.88
C PHE A 46 -3.90 -10.86 12.44
N SER A 47 -4.87 -10.61 11.55
CA SER A 47 -4.54 -10.70 10.13
C SER A 47 -3.63 -9.50 9.79
N PRO A 48 -2.38 -9.70 9.36
CA PRO A 48 -1.51 -8.60 9.01
C PRO A 48 -2.04 -7.93 7.74
N GLU A 49 -2.50 -6.69 7.88
CA GLU A 49 -2.81 -5.82 6.74
C GLU A 49 -1.51 -5.21 6.20
N ALA A 50 -1.39 -5.13 4.88
CA ALA A 50 -0.31 -4.42 4.22
C ALA A 50 -0.88 -3.37 3.26
N ALA A 51 -0.27 -2.19 3.26
CA ALA A 51 -0.51 -1.18 2.23
C ALA A 51 0.37 -1.52 1.01
N LEU A 52 -0.25 -1.72 -0.15
CA LEU A 52 0.43 -1.88 -1.43
C LEU A 52 0.46 -0.57 -2.18
N LEU A 53 1.64 -0.20 -2.65
CA LEU A 53 1.85 0.82 -3.66
C LEU A 53 2.30 0.17 -4.96
N SER A 54 1.51 0.32 -6.02
CA SER A 54 1.86 -0.13 -7.37
C SER A 54 2.27 1.07 -8.22
N CYS A 55 3.51 1.09 -8.66
CA CYS A 55 4.07 2.16 -9.47
C CYS A 55 3.29 2.32 -10.78
N THR A 56 2.73 3.51 -11.04
CA THR A 56 1.94 3.77 -12.26
C THR A 56 2.75 3.71 -13.56
N ALA A 57 4.08 3.87 -13.50
CA ALA A 57 4.96 3.88 -14.68
C ALA A 57 5.54 2.50 -15.04
N CYS A 58 6.02 1.72 -14.07
CA CYS A 58 6.69 0.44 -14.34
C CYS A 58 6.04 -0.77 -13.65
N GLY A 59 4.97 -0.58 -12.88
CA GLY A 59 4.23 -1.67 -12.25
C GLY A 59 4.90 -2.33 -11.04
N ARG A 60 6.08 -1.86 -10.61
CA ARG A 60 6.73 -2.35 -9.38
C ARG A 60 5.81 -2.14 -8.18
N ILE A 61 5.66 -3.18 -7.38
CA ILE A 61 4.88 -3.18 -6.14
C ILE A 61 5.82 -3.03 -4.95
N GLU A 62 5.45 -2.14 -4.04
CA GLU A 62 6.10 -1.95 -2.74
C GLU A 62 5.08 -2.14 -1.63
N LEU A 63 5.50 -2.78 -0.55
CA LEU A 63 4.68 -3.14 0.60
C LEU A 63 5.10 -2.32 1.80
N PHE A 64 4.13 -1.73 2.47
CA PHE A 64 4.34 -0.93 3.68
C PHE A 64 3.42 -1.43 4.80
N GLU A 65 3.90 -1.29 6.04
CA GLU A 65 3.03 -1.36 7.20
C GLU A 65 2.01 -0.20 7.08
N PRO A 66 0.69 -0.45 7.14
CA PRO A 66 -0.32 0.58 6.86
C PRO A 66 -0.19 1.84 7.69
N ARG A 67 0.26 1.74 8.95
CA ARG A 67 0.41 2.88 9.86
C ARG A 67 1.63 3.73 9.55
N ALA A 68 2.60 3.18 8.83
CA ALA A 68 3.81 3.89 8.44
C ALA A 68 3.61 4.76 7.18
N LEU A 69 2.47 4.62 6.49
CA LEU A 69 2.24 5.24 5.18
C LEU A 69 1.18 6.34 5.24
N THR A 70 1.55 7.54 4.82
CA THR A 70 0.61 8.64 4.59
C THR A 70 0.38 8.82 3.10
N LEU A 71 -0.85 8.64 2.66
CA LEU A 71 -1.25 8.84 1.26
C LEU A 71 -1.75 10.25 1.03
N ARG A 72 -1.50 10.76 -0.16
CA ARG A 72 -1.86 12.12 -0.55
C ARG A 72 -2.37 12.12 -1.98
N HIS A 73 -3.55 12.68 -2.15
CA HIS A 73 -4.19 12.79 -3.45
C HIS A 73 -3.71 14.06 -4.17
N PRO A 74 -3.74 14.08 -5.51
CA PRO A 74 -3.39 15.26 -6.30
C PRO A 74 -4.37 16.42 -6.10
N GLU A 75 -5.57 16.15 -5.57
CA GLU A 75 -6.56 17.16 -5.22
C GLU A 75 -6.58 17.30 -3.69
N GLY A 76 -6.05 18.43 -3.22
CA GLY A 76 -6.24 18.91 -1.85
C GLY A 76 -7.51 19.73 -1.74
#